data_AF-A0A7W0ERM0-F1
#
_entry.id   AF-A0A7W0ERM0-F1
#
_cell.length_a   1.000
_cell.length_b   1.000
_cell.length_c   1.000
_cell.angle_alpha   90.00
_cell.angle_beta   90.00
_cell.angle_gamma   90.00
#
_symmetry.space_group_name_H-M   'P 1'
#
loop_
_entity.id
_entity.type
_entity.pdbx_description
1 polymer ?
#
loop_
_entity_poly.entity_id
_entity_poly.type
_entity_poly.pdbx_seq_one_letter_code
_entity_poly.pdbx_strand_id
1 'polypeptide(L)'
;MSKKGNTLFKKLLKSYSTKFSLSALIILILLSLIACNHSKISSNNFELKSSNKYPAASTADFNINSNLDWPHENSDLIPDPALFFGKLPNGFRYVLMKNTNPQNRVSIHLNIQAGSMYETDKQLGLSHF
;
A
#
# COMPACT_ATOMS: atom_id res chain seq x y z
N MET A 1 -50.77 25.28 23.55
CA MET A 1 -50.11 25.70 24.81
C MET A 1 -48.95 24.77 25.13
N SER A 2 -47.72 25.03 24.66
CA SER A 2 -46.51 24.44 25.28
C SER A 2 -45.23 25.10 24.74
N LYS A 3 -44.58 25.82 25.67
CA LYS A 3 -43.14 26.09 25.89
C LYS A 3 -42.20 25.93 24.68
N LYS A 4 -41.60 27.01 24.18
CA LYS A 4 -40.43 27.73 24.74
C LYS A 4 -39.19 26.83 24.77
N GLY A 5 -38.46 26.82 23.66
CA GLY A 5 -37.11 26.27 23.53
C GLY A 5 -36.53 26.67 22.18
N ASN A 6 -35.27 27.10 22.17
CA ASN A 6 -34.42 27.36 20.99
C ASN A 6 -34.18 28.82 20.58
N THR A 7 -34.35 29.78 21.48
CA THR A 7 -33.80 31.14 21.32
C THR A 7 -32.33 31.29 21.74
N LEU A 8 -31.74 30.26 22.36
CA LEU A 8 -30.31 30.25 22.74
C LEU A 8 -29.40 29.68 21.64
N PHE A 9 -29.90 28.79 20.78
CA PHE A 9 -29.09 28.22 19.68
C PHE A 9 -28.95 29.19 18.49
N LYS A 10 -29.93 30.08 18.25
CA LYS A 10 -29.85 31.07 17.17
C LYS A 10 -28.93 32.26 17.49
N LYS A 11 -28.55 32.46 18.75
CA LYS A 11 -27.61 33.52 19.14
C LYS A 11 -26.13 33.07 19.03
N LEU A 12 -25.88 31.77 18.97
CA LEU A 12 -24.54 31.17 18.86
C LEU A 12 -24.00 31.09 17.43
N LEU A 13 -24.83 31.31 16.40
CA LEU A 13 -24.42 31.28 14.99
C LEU A 13 -24.37 32.67 14.33
N LYS A 14 -24.55 33.75 15.10
CA LYS A 14 -24.59 35.11 14.57
C LYS A 14 -23.60 36.04 15.27
N SER A 15 -22.36 35.59 15.42
CA SER A 15 -21.24 36.47 15.76
C SER A 15 -19.89 35.85 15.38
N TYR A 16 -19.67 35.65 14.08
CA TYR A 16 -18.30 35.60 13.54
C TYR A 16 -18.22 36.56 12.34
N SER A 17 -18.36 37.84 12.66
CA SER A 17 -17.92 38.94 11.80
C SER A 17 -16.42 39.13 12.05
N THR A 18 -15.60 38.31 11.41
CA THR A 18 -14.18 38.61 11.22
C THR A 18 -13.93 38.61 9.73
N LYS A 19 -13.45 39.75 9.23
CA LYS A 19 -13.03 39.95 7.85
C LYS A 19 -11.84 39.03 7.57
N PHE A 20 -12.10 37.74 7.33
CA PHE A 20 -11.10 36.81 6.85
C PHE A 20 -10.80 37.18 5.38
N SER A 21 -9.86 38.10 5.21
CA SER A 21 -9.33 38.47 3.91
C SER A 21 -8.92 37.19 3.18
N LEU A 22 -9.38 37.03 1.94
CA LEU A 22 -9.10 35.88 1.07
C LEU A 22 -7.60 35.53 1.02
N SER A 23 -6.72 36.52 1.27
CA SER A 23 -5.28 36.35 1.41
C SER A 23 -4.85 35.41 2.54
N ALA A 24 -5.56 35.38 3.68
CA ALA A 24 -5.21 34.51 4.81
C ALA A 24 -5.49 33.03 4.51
N LEU A 25 -6.53 32.73 3.71
CA LEU A 25 -6.85 31.38 3.28
C LEU A 25 -5.82 30.88 2.25
N ILE A 26 -5.42 31.75 1.31
CA ILE A 26 -4.41 31.44 0.29
C ILE A 26 -3.04 31.18 0.93
N ILE A 27 -2.64 31.97 1.95
CA ILE A 27 -1.40 31.75 2.69
C ILE A 27 -1.43 30.43 3.46
N LEU A 28 -2.56 30.05 4.07
CA LEU A 28 -2.69 28.78 4.78
C LEU A 28 -2.57 27.57 3.85
N ILE A 29 -3.16 27.67 2.64
CA ILE A 29 -3.08 26.64 1.59
C ILE A 29 -1.65 26.54 1.04
N LEU A 30 -0.98 27.67 0.81
CA LEU A 30 0.43 27.72 0.38
C LEU A 30 1.37 27.14 1.45
N LEU A 31 1.11 27.41 2.73
CA LEU A 31 1.92 26.89 3.83
C LEU A 31 1.74 25.37 4.02
N SER A 32 0.54 24.82 3.78
CA SER A 32 0.32 23.37 3.79
C SER A 32 1.00 22.65 2.62
N LEU A 33 1.14 23.32 1.47
CA LEU A 33 1.85 22.78 0.29
C LEU A 33 3.37 22.69 0.53
N ILE A 34 3.95 23.61 1.31
CA ILE A 34 5.39 23.61 1.64
C ILE A 34 5.72 22.53 2.69
N ALA A 35 4.80 22.26 3.63
CA ALA A 35 5.01 21.24 4.69
C ALA A 35 4.91 19.79 4.18
N CYS A 36 4.35 19.54 2.98
CA CYS A 36 4.16 18.18 2.48
C CYS A 36 5.43 17.58 1.81
N ASN A 37 6.47 18.39 1.58
CA ASN A 37 7.67 17.96 0.83
C ASN A 37 8.94 17.82 1.67
N HIS A 38 8.87 17.82 3.01
CA HIS A 38 10.04 17.53 3.86
C HIS A 38 9.90 16.21 4.65
N SER A 39 9.42 15.15 4.02
CA SER A 39 9.74 13.78 4.45
C SER A 39 10.93 13.26 3.65
N LYS A 40 12.15 13.64 4.05
CA LYS A 40 13.32 12.82 3.72
C LYS A 40 13.17 11.51 4.48
N ILE A 41 12.59 10.51 3.84
CA ILE A 41 12.75 9.11 4.23
C ILE A 41 14.25 8.83 4.10
N SER A 42 14.92 8.77 5.25
CA SER A 42 16.30 8.31 5.37
C SER A 42 16.30 6.82 5.09
N SER A 43 16.58 6.45 3.84
CA SER A 43 16.91 5.08 3.47
C SER A 43 18.22 4.72 4.18
N ASN A 44 18.12 4.15 5.37
CA ASN A 44 19.25 3.45 5.96
C ASN A 44 19.49 2.23 5.09
N ASN A 45 20.49 2.33 4.19
CA ASN A 45 20.96 1.20 3.39
C ASN A 45 21.43 0.12 4.37
N PHE A 46 20.60 -0.88 4.62
CA PHE A 46 21.04 -2.10 5.25
C PHE A 46 21.91 -2.83 4.22
N GLU A 47 23.22 -2.68 4.39
CA GLU A 47 24.26 -3.32 3.59
C GLU A 47 24.19 -4.84 3.82
N LEU A 48 23.32 -5.51 3.07
CA LEU A 48 23.40 -6.96 2.90
C LEU A 48 24.70 -7.24 2.16
N LYS A 49 25.70 -7.65 2.93
CA LYS A 49 26.97 -8.19 2.44
C LYS A 49 26.65 -9.46 1.65
N SER A 50 26.33 -9.34 0.37
CA SER A 50 26.10 -10.45 -0.53
C SER A 50 27.44 -11.16 -0.78
N SER A 51 27.67 -12.25 -0.06
CA SER A 51 28.74 -13.18 -0.42
C SER A 51 28.31 -13.93 -1.68
N ASN A 52 28.52 -13.31 -2.85
CA ASN A 52 28.33 -13.94 -4.14
C ASN A 52 29.31 -15.11 -4.27
N LYS A 53 28.83 -16.33 -4.06
CA LYS A 53 29.58 -17.58 -4.27
C LYS A 53 28.96 -18.45 -5.36
N TYR A 54 28.35 -17.83 -6.38
CA TYR A 54 27.84 -18.51 -7.58
C TYR A 54 28.14 -17.65 -8.83
N PRO A 55 28.48 -18.26 -9.97
CA PRO A 55 28.93 -17.54 -11.16
C PRO A 55 27.78 -16.81 -11.84
N ALA A 56 28.08 -15.60 -12.28
CA ALA A 56 27.15 -14.64 -12.88
C ALA A 56 26.54 -15.16 -14.18
N ALA A 57 25.23 -15.35 -14.19
CA ALA A 57 24.43 -15.25 -15.41
C ALA A 57 24.09 -13.76 -15.63
N SER A 58 24.31 -13.31 -16.86
CA SER A 58 24.26 -11.92 -17.38
C SER A 58 23.54 -10.87 -16.54
N THR A 59 24.27 -9.82 -16.20
CA THR A 59 23.77 -8.51 -15.75
C THR A 59 22.99 -7.81 -16.87
N ALA A 60 21.75 -8.24 -17.11
CA ALA A 60 20.71 -7.34 -17.56
C ALA A 60 20.14 -6.67 -16.30
N ASP A 61 19.94 -5.36 -16.34
CA ASP A 61 19.55 -4.50 -15.22
C ASP A 61 18.32 -5.02 -14.46
N PHE A 62 18.54 -5.92 -13.50
CA PHE A 62 17.48 -6.42 -12.63
C PHE A 62 17.24 -5.38 -11.55
N ASN A 63 16.35 -4.44 -11.85
CA ASN A 63 15.85 -3.50 -10.87
C ASN A 63 15.26 -4.33 -9.72
N ILE A 64 15.88 -4.33 -8.54
CA ILE A 64 15.51 -5.18 -7.37
C ILE A 64 14.03 -4.97 -6.96
N ASN A 65 13.40 -3.90 -7.42
CA ASN A 65 11.99 -3.61 -7.22
C ASN A 65 11.03 -4.43 -8.11
N SER A 66 11.50 -5.04 -9.21
CA SER A 66 10.66 -5.76 -10.19
C SER A 66 10.13 -7.10 -9.70
N ASN A 67 10.74 -7.70 -8.67
CA ASN A 67 10.27 -8.97 -8.10
C ASN A 67 8.97 -8.84 -7.28
N LEU A 68 8.49 -7.61 -7.04
CA LEU A 68 7.31 -7.33 -6.23
C LEU A 68 6.10 -6.84 -7.02
N ASP A 69 6.23 -6.71 -8.33
CA ASP A 69 5.16 -6.22 -9.20
C ASP A 69 4.27 -7.38 -9.67
N TRP A 70 3.02 -7.09 -10.01
CA TRP A 70 2.12 -8.11 -10.53
C TRP A 70 2.46 -8.44 -11.99
N PRO A 71 2.32 -9.70 -12.44
CA PRO A 71 2.64 -10.05 -13.83
C PRO A 71 1.90 -9.21 -14.87
N HIS A 72 0.65 -8.82 -14.59
CA HIS A 72 -0.17 -8.01 -15.49
C HIS A 72 0.25 -6.53 -15.54
N GLU A 73 1.01 -6.02 -14.58
CA GLU A 73 1.53 -4.64 -14.61
C GLU A 73 2.59 -4.46 -15.71
N ASN A 74 3.23 -5.56 -16.09
CA ASN A 74 4.24 -5.61 -17.14
C ASN A 74 3.75 -6.33 -18.41
N SER A 75 2.44 -6.55 -18.54
CA SER A 75 1.80 -7.24 -19.66
C SER A 75 0.70 -6.38 -20.28
N ASP A 76 0.42 -6.62 -21.55
CA ASP A 76 -0.71 -6.11 -22.30
C ASP A 76 -2.03 -6.86 -22.03
N LEU A 77 -1.99 -7.95 -21.27
CA LEU A 77 -3.16 -8.71 -20.87
C LEU A 77 -3.91 -8.03 -19.72
N ILE A 78 -5.19 -7.76 -19.96
CA ILE A 78 -6.07 -7.15 -18.95
C ILE A 78 -6.43 -8.22 -17.90
N PRO A 79 -6.18 -7.98 -16.60
CA PRO A 79 -6.58 -8.90 -15.55
C PRO A 79 -8.11 -8.94 -15.40
N ASP A 80 -8.64 -10.02 -14.83
CA ASP A 80 -10.06 -10.12 -14.53
C ASP A 80 -10.50 -8.97 -13.60
N PRO A 81 -11.51 -8.16 -13.98
CA PRO A 81 -11.98 -7.03 -13.18
C PRO A 81 -12.62 -7.44 -11.84
N ALA A 82 -12.96 -8.71 -11.63
CA ALA A 82 -13.45 -9.21 -10.34
C ALA A 82 -12.34 -9.36 -9.29
N LEU A 83 -11.07 -9.32 -9.71
CA LEU A 83 -9.91 -9.47 -8.84
C LEU A 83 -9.43 -8.12 -8.30
N PHE A 84 -9.27 -8.02 -6.99
CA PHE A 84 -8.66 -6.87 -6.33
C PHE A 84 -7.24 -7.21 -5.89
N PHE A 85 -6.27 -6.52 -6.47
CA PHE A 85 -4.85 -6.70 -6.18
C PHE A 85 -4.37 -5.65 -5.18
N GLY A 86 -3.47 -6.04 -4.28
CA GLY A 86 -2.85 -5.11 -3.35
C GLY A 86 -1.49 -5.58 -2.82
N LYS A 87 -0.74 -4.63 -2.30
CA LYS A 87 0.59 -4.82 -1.71
C LYS A 87 0.69 -4.04 -0.40
N LEU A 88 1.13 -4.71 0.66
CA LEU A 88 1.39 -4.08 1.96
C LEU A 88 2.80 -3.44 1.98
N PRO A 89 3.09 -2.51 2.92
CA PRO A 89 4.40 -1.84 3.00
C PRO A 89 5.59 -2.79 3.19
N ASN A 90 5.36 -3.98 3.75
CA ASN A 90 6.38 -5.01 3.93
C ASN A 90 6.60 -5.87 2.67
N GLY A 91 5.93 -5.57 1.55
CA GLY A 91 6.01 -6.32 0.31
C GLY A 91 5.06 -7.51 0.21
N PHE A 92 4.25 -7.80 1.23
CA PHE A 92 3.27 -8.89 1.17
C PHE A 92 2.17 -8.55 0.16
N ARG A 93 1.90 -9.47 -0.75
CA ARG A 93 0.93 -9.32 -1.83
C ARG A 93 -0.34 -10.12 -1.54
N TYR A 94 -1.48 -9.56 -1.92
CA TYR A 94 -2.76 -10.25 -1.79
C TYR A 94 -3.64 -10.01 -3.02
N VAL A 95 -4.48 -11.01 -3.30
CA VAL A 95 -5.55 -10.93 -4.30
C VAL A 95 -6.85 -11.33 -3.62
N LEU A 96 -7.90 -10.53 -3.81
CA LEU A 96 -9.23 -10.82 -3.31
C LEU A 96 -10.17 -11.02 -4.49
N MET A 97 -11.02 -12.04 -4.39
CA MET A 97 -12.12 -12.26 -5.31
C MET A 97 -13.38 -12.51 -4.50
N LYS A 98 -14.47 -11.81 -4.83
CA LYS A 98 -15.75 -12.07 -4.18
C LYS A 98 -16.27 -13.42 -4.66
N ASN A 99 -16.45 -14.34 -3.72
CA ASN A 99 -17.12 -15.61 -3.97
C ASN A 99 -18.47 -15.66 -3.25
N THR A 100 -19.53 -16.09 -3.94
CA THR A 100 -20.89 -16.21 -3.38
C THR A 100 -21.34 -17.66 -3.19
N ASN A 101 -20.55 -18.65 -3.63
CA ASN A 101 -20.91 -20.06 -3.53
C ASN A 101 -19.72 -20.95 -3.15
N PRO A 102 -19.83 -21.82 -2.14
CA PRO A 102 -20.94 -21.93 -1.18
C PRO A 102 -21.09 -20.67 -0.32
N GLN A 103 -22.34 -20.34 0.05
CA GLN A 103 -22.63 -19.19 0.91
C GLN A 103 -21.98 -19.35 2.29
N ASN A 104 -21.65 -18.22 2.94
CA ASN A 104 -21.05 -18.15 4.28
C ASN A 104 -19.71 -18.89 4.40
N ARG A 105 -18.93 -18.93 3.32
CA ARG A 105 -17.63 -19.60 3.27
C ARG A 105 -16.60 -18.68 2.63
N VAL A 106 -15.34 -18.89 3.02
CA VAL A 106 -14.16 -18.24 2.44
C VAL A 106 -13.11 -19.31 2.17
N SER A 107 -12.37 -19.16 1.08
CA SER A 107 -11.14 -19.91 0.82
C SER A 107 -9.97 -18.95 0.96
N ILE A 108 -8.97 -19.34 1.73
CA ILE A 108 -7.77 -18.53 1.96
C ILE A 108 -6.57 -19.41 1.62
N HIS A 109 -5.73 -18.95 0.71
CA HIS A 109 -4.49 -19.63 0.33
C HIS A 109 -3.32 -18.71 0.61
N LEU A 110 -2.31 -19.23 1.31
CA LEU A 110 -1.01 -18.59 1.41
C LEU A 110 -0.11 -19.20 0.34
N ASN A 111 0.26 -18.39 -0.65
CA ASN A 111 1.22 -18.80 -1.66
C ASN A 111 2.63 -18.39 -1.21
N ILE A 112 3.54 -19.36 -1.13
CA ILE A 112 4.96 -19.13 -0.89
C ILE A 112 5.68 -19.40 -2.21
N GLN A 113 6.35 -18.39 -2.76
CA GLN A 113 7.13 -18.51 -3.99
C GLN A 113 8.49 -19.17 -3.74
N ALA A 114 8.48 -20.33 -3.07
CA ALA A 114 9.63 -21.17 -2.78
C ALA A 114 9.19 -22.64 -2.72
N GLY A 115 10.10 -23.56 -3.03
CA GLY A 115 9.83 -24.99 -3.11
C GLY A 115 11.11 -25.79 -3.37
N SER A 116 10.99 -27.06 -3.75
CA SER A 116 12.14 -27.97 -3.89
C SER A 116 13.18 -27.52 -4.92
N MET A 117 12.80 -26.74 -5.92
CA MET A 117 13.74 -26.12 -6.88
C MET A 117 14.75 -25.18 -6.23
N TYR A 118 14.49 -24.74 -4.99
CA TYR A 118 15.38 -23.87 -4.21
C TYR A 118 16.17 -24.66 -3.15
N GLU A 119 16.06 -26.00 -3.12
CA GLU A 119 16.82 -26.84 -2.19
C GLU A 119 18.26 -27.05 -2.67
N THR A 120 19.18 -27.13 -1.71
CA THR A 120 20.52 -27.69 -1.95
C THR A 120 20.52 -29.21 -1.72
N ASP A 121 21.60 -29.89 -2.12
CA ASP A 121 21.77 -31.34 -1.87
C ASP A 121 21.63 -31.72 -0.39
N LYS A 122 21.94 -30.80 0.53
CA LYS A 122 21.80 -31.00 1.98
C LYS A 122 20.39 -30.75 2.51
N GLN A 123 19.50 -30.22 1.67
CA GLN A 123 18.15 -29.78 2.03
C GLN A 123 17.07 -30.54 1.25
N LEU A 124 17.43 -31.64 0.57
CA LEU A 124 16.51 -32.42 -0.24
C LEU A 124 15.29 -32.87 0.59
N GLY A 125 14.12 -32.45 0.15
CA GLY A 125 12.83 -32.73 0.79
C GLY A 125 12.40 -31.76 1.88
N LEU A 126 13.21 -30.76 2.27
CA LEU A 126 12.87 -29.83 3.34
C LEU A 126 11.73 -28.86 3.00
N SER A 127 11.51 -28.56 1.73
CA SER A 127 10.39 -27.69 1.33
C SER A 127 9.02 -28.33 1.55
N HIS A 128 8.98 -29.66 1.68
CA HIS A 128 7.74 -30.41 1.96
C HIS A 128 7.55 -30.73 3.45
N PHE A 129 8.64 -30.93 4.19
CA PHE A 129 8.65 -31.44 5.57
C PHE A 129 8.18 -30.39 6.59
#